data_AF-A0A6M1NSZ0-F1
#
_entry.id   AF-A0A6M1NSZ0-F1
#
_cell.length_a   1.000
_cell.length_b   1.000
_cell.length_c   1.000
_cell.angle_alpha   90.00
_cell.angle_beta   90.00
_cell.angle_gamma   90.00
#
_symmetry.space_group_name_H-M   'P 1'
#
loop_
_entity.id
_entity.type
_entity.pdbx_description
1 polymer ?
#
loop_
_entity_poly.entity_id
_entity_poly.type
_entity_poly.pdbx_seq_one_letter_code
_entity_poly.pdbx_strand_id
1 'polypeptide(L)'
;MSQITDMEKLEKRLTTYKEKYGEENKLTQFSYNQSAEQIIYRNEALRTGNRKLYADYVTSHPDLDPEKELKTFDSLAPKVLKLDRASFISWAIDKGIELVESDIYIFDEDAILKGIRLEEVEAESFEVESTWDELIHNVHKPEELAKDRAFFWVLDE
;
A
#
# COMPACT_ATOMS: atom_id res chain seq x y z
N MET A 1 -4.99 24.39 -18.57
CA MET A 1 -4.37 23.65 -17.47
C MET A 1 -4.10 22.25 -18.00
N SER A 2 -2.84 21.87 -18.16
CA SER A 2 -2.50 20.51 -18.62
C SER A 2 -2.90 19.54 -17.50
N GLN A 3 -3.67 18.51 -17.84
CA GLN A 3 -3.92 17.42 -16.91
C GLN A 3 -2.61 16.64 -16.77
N ILE A 4 -2.15 16.46 -15.53
CA ILE A 4 -1.02 15.59 -15.22
C ILE A 4 -1.46 14.16 -15.54
N THR A 5 -0.68 13.47 -16.37
CA THR A 5 -0.89 12.07 -16.73
C THR A 5 -0.61 11.14 -15.54
N ASP A 6 -1.20 9.95 -15.52
CA ASP A 6 -0.97 8.99 -14.42
C ASP A 6 0.51 8.58 -14.30
N MET A 7 1.24 8.58 -15.42
CA MET A 7 2.70 8.38 -15.44
C MET A 7 3.47 9.50 -14.75
N GLU A 8 3.13 10.77 -15.00
CA GLU A 8 3.79 11.90 -14.33
C GLU A 8 3.54 11.91 -12.81
N LYS A 9 2.35 11.45 -12.36
CA LYS A 9 2.08 11.26 -10.92
C LYS A 9 2.96 10.17 -10.32
N LEU A 10 3.09 9.04 -11.03
CA LEU A 10 3.92 7.91 -10.61
C LEU A 10 5.39 8.34 -10.48
N GLU A 11 5.92 9.02 -11.48
CA GLU A 11 7.31 9.52 -11.49
C GLU A 11 7.57 10.49 -10.33
N LYS A 12 6.66 11.45 -10.10
CA LYS A 12 6.78 12.38 -8.98
C LYS A 12 6.79 11.66 -7.63
N ARG A 13 5.94 10.64 -7.45
CA ARG A 13 5.94 9.85 -6.21
C ARG A 13 7.25 9.09 -6.03
N LEU A 14 7.76 8.46 -7.08
CA LEU A 14 9.05 7.78 -7.03
C LEU A 14 10.18 8.71 -6.58
N THR A 15 10.20 9.95 -7.07
CA THR A 15 11.18 10.97 -6.61
C THR A 15 11.07 11.22 -5.11
N THR A 16 9.87 11.47 -4.58
CA THR A 16 9.67 11.73 -3.14
C THR A 16 10.12 10.57 -2.25
N TYR A 17 9.86 9.32 -2.66
CA TYR A 17 10.25 8.16 -1.86
C TYR A 17 11.76 7.90 -1.93
N LYS A 18 12.39 8.16 -3.09
CA LYS A 18 13.84 8.12 -3.24
C LYS A 18 14.54 9.16 -2.36
N GLU A 19 13.99 10.38 -2.27
CA GLU A 19 14.52 11.42 -1.37
C GLU A 19 14.45 11.03 0.11
N LYS A 20 13.39 10.33 0.53
CA LYS A 20 13.21 9.92 1.94
C LYS A 20 14.04 8.71 2.33
N TYR A 21 14.05 7.66 1.50
CA TYR A 21 14.61 6.35 1.87
C TYR A 21 15.97 6.05 1.22
N GLY A 22 16.37 6.82 0.21
CA GLY A 22 17.52 6.52 -0.65
C GLY A 22 17.18 5.46 -1.71
N GLU A 23 18.08 5.28 -2.68
CA GLU A 23 17.89 4.32 -3.79
C GLU A 23 18.11 2.85 -3.38
N GLU A 24 18.86 2.59 -2.30
CA GLU A 24 19.40 1.24 -2.00
C GLU A 24 18.93 0.62 -0.67
N ASN A 25 18.19 1.34 0.16
CA ASN A 25 17.82 0.80 1.47
C ASN A 25 16.64 -0.16 1.34
N LYS A 26 16.92 -1.46 1.28
CA LYS A 26 15.96 -2.49 1.69
C LYS A 26 15.61 -2.19 3.14
N LEU A 27 14.44 -1.63 3.37
CA LEU A 27 14.01 -1.20 4.69
C LEU A 27 13.79 -2.44 5.55
N THR A 28 14.72 -2.72 6.46
CA THR A 28 14.74 -3.92 7.33
C THR A 28 13.69 -3.91 8.45
N GLN A 29 12.76 -2.94 8.45
CA GLN A 29 11.75 -2.81 9.50
C GLN A 29 10.39 -3.43 9.14
N PHE A 30 10.22 -3.95 7.92
CA PHE A 30 8.87 -4.23 7.41
C PHE A 30 8.53 -5.71 7.25
N SER A 31 7.28 -6.01 7.58
CA SER A 31 6.56 -7.26 7.33
C SER A 31 6.55 -7.66 5.84
N TYR A 32 6.94 -6.74 4.93
CA TYR A 32 7.18 -6.99 3.51
C TYR A 32 8.63 -6.62 3.14
N ASN A 33 9.38 -7.58 2.62
CA ASN A 33 10.80 -7.45 2.27
C ASN A 33 10.99 -6.76 0.90
N GLN A 34 10.38 -5.58 0.69
CA GLN A 34 10.31 -4.86 -0.60
C GLN A 34 10.88 -3.44 -0.51
N SER A 35 11.44 -2.94 -1.62
CA SER A 35 11.83 -1.52 -1.70
C SER A 35 10.60 -0.63 -1.86
N ALA A 36 10.70 0.64 -1.46
CA ALA A 36 9.67 1.64 -1.68
C ALA A 36 9.26 1.74 -3.17
N GLU A 37 10.23 1.66 -4.08
CA GLU A 37 9.99 1.66 -5.52
C GLU A 37 9.20 0.43 -5.97
N GLN A 38 9.53 -0.77 -5.46
CA GLN A 38 8.79 -2.00 -5.76
C GLN A 38 7.34 -1.90 -5.29
N ILE A 39 7.09 -1.35 -4.09
CA ILE A 39 5.75 -1.13 -3.56
C ILE A 39 4.96 -0.21 -4.51
N ILE A 40 5.54 0.91 -4.93
CA ILE A 40 4.88 1.87 -5.83
C ILE A 40 4.46 1.23 -7.16
N TYR A 41 5.37 0.50 -7.82
CA TYR A 41 5.05 -0.20 -9.08
C TYR A 41 4.00 -1.30 -8.89
N ARG A 42 4.11 -2.09 -7.82
CA ARG A 42 3.14 -3.14 -7.51
C ARG A 42 1.75 -2.56 -7.31
N ASN A 43 1.63 -1.48 -6.53
CA ASN A 43 0.35 -0.90 -6.17
C ASN A 43 -0.34 -0.25 -7.36
N GLU A 44 0.41 0.46 -8.20
CA GLU A 44 -0.12 1.00 -9.46
C GLU A 44 -0.66 -0.12 -10.35
N ALA A 45 0.11 -1.21 -10.49
CA ALA A 45 -0.32 -2.38 -11.26
C ALA A 45 -1.55 -3.08 -10.66
N LEU A 46 -1.64 -3.21 -9.33
CA LEU A 46 -2.79 -3.80 -8.65
C LEU A 46 -4.06 -2.97 -8.86
N ARG A 47 -3.99 -1.65 -8.67
CA ARG A 47 -5.14 -0.73 -8.80
C ARG A 47 -5.65 -0.60 -10.24
N THR A 48 -4.75 -0.67 -11.21
CA THR A 48 -5.09 -0.53 -12.64
C THR A 48 -5.34 -1.87 -13.33
N GLY A 49 -5.09 -3.00 -12.65
CA GLY A 49 -5.08 -4.33 -13.27
C GLY A 49 -3.95 -4.52 -14.29
N ASN A 50 -2.97 -3.62 -14.33
CA ASN A 50 -1.87 -3.65 -15.29
C ASN A 50 -0.74 -4.57 -14.82
N ARG A 51 -0.97 -5.89 -14.85
CA ARG A 51 0.05 -6.91 -14.52
C ARG A 51 1.36 -6.71 -15.30
N LYS A 52 1.30 -6.22 -16.54
CA LYS A 52 2.49 -6.01 -17.38
C LYS A 52 3.41 -4.95 -16.77
N LEU A 53 2.87 -3.88 -16.20
CA LEU A 53 3.65 -2.83 -15.52
C LEU A 53 4.55 -3.42 -14.44
N TYR A 54 4.00 -4.29 -13.58
CA TYR A 54 4.78 -4.94 -12.53
C TYR A 54 5.74 -6.00 -13.09
N ALA A 55 5.35 -6.74 -14.13
CA ALA A 55 6.23 -7.71 -14.77
C ALA A 55 7.46 -7.07 -15.44
N ASP A 56 7.28 -5.93 -16.11
CA ASP A 56 8.37 -5.16 -16.70
C ASP A 56 9.33 -4.67 -15.60
N TYR A 57 8.78 -4.13 -14.50
CA TYR A 57 9.57 -3.71 -13.34
C TYR A 57 10.38 -4.87 -12.76
N VAL A 58 9.74 -6.00 -12.44
CA VAL A 58 10.44 -7.12 -11.80
C VAL A 58 11.52 -7.72 -12.72
N THR A 59 11.26 -7.78 -14.03
CA THR A 59 12.24 -8.29 -15.01
C THR A 59 13.46 -7.38 -15.15
N SER A 60 13.33 -6.08 -14.91
CA SER A 60 14.45 -5.14 -14.94
C SER A 60 15.27 -5.09 -13.65
N HIS A 61 14.85 -5.81 -12.59
CA HIS A 61 15.48 -5.83 -11.27
C HIS A 61 16.07 -7.23 -10.97
N PRO A 62 17.38 -7.43 -11.19
CA PRO A 62 18.01 -8.75 -11.14
C PRO A 62 18.08 -9.38 -9.75
N ASP A 63 17.84 -8.61 -8.69
CA ASP A 63 17.80 -9.09 -7.31
C ASP A 63 16.43 -9.66 -6.90
N LEU A 64 15.41 -9.51 -7.75
CA LEU A 64 14.08 -10.07 -7.56
C LEU A 64 13.93 -11.42 -8.27
N ASP A 65 13.05 -12.26 -7.74
CA ASP A 65 12.61 -13.52 -8.37
C ASP A 65 11.29 -13.27 -9.13
N PRO A 66 11.30 -13.21 -10.48
CA PRO A 66 10.10 -12.90 -11.25
C PRO A 66 8.96 -13.90 -11.06
N GLU A 67 9.25 -15.18 -10.87
CA GLU A 67 8.22 -16.19 -10.69
C GLU A 67 7.52 -16.00 -9.35
N LYS A 68 8.31 -15.84 -8.28
CA LYS A 68 7.78 -15.61 -6.93
C LYS A 68 6.99 -14.31 -6.84
N GLU A 69 7.53 -13.21 -7.37
CA GLU A 69 6.91 -11.89 -7.31
C GLU A 69 5.59 -11.85 -8.09
N LEU A 70 5.57 -12.38 -9.31
CA LEU A 70 4.36 -12.38 -10.13
C LEU A 70 3.31 -13.34 -9.60
N LYS A 71 3.70 -14.49 -9.04
CA LYS A 71 2.76 -15.39 -8.36
C LYS A 71 2.10 -14.71 -7.15
N THR A 72 2.89 -13.95 -6.39
CA THR A 72 2.37 -13.17 -5.25
C THR A 72 1.41 -12.09 -5.74
N PHE A 73 1.80 -11.31 -6.75
CA PHE A 73 0.93 -10.32 -7.39
C PHE A 73 -0.39 -10.93 -7.84
N ASP A 74 -0.35 -12.04 -8.59
CA ASP A 74 -1.53 -12.70 -9.16
C ASP A 74 -2.49 -13.22 -8.08
N SER A 75 -1.96 -13.59 -6.90
CA SER A 75 -2.77 -13.98 -5.74
C SER A 75 -3.42 -12.82 -4.99
N LEU A 76 -2.81 -11.62 -5.06
CA LEU A 76 -3.30 -10.41 -4.40
C LEU A 76 -4.29 -9.65 -5.29
N ALA A 77 -4.05 -9.60 -6.59
CA ALA A 77 -4.83 -8.84 -7.56
C ALA A 77 -6.36 -9.01 -7.42
N PRO A 78 -6.93 -10.23 -7.30
CA PRO A 78 -8.39 -10.39 -7.16
C PRO A 78 -8.94 -9.94 -5.80
N LYS A 79 -8.08 -9.68 -4.81
CA LYS A 79 -8.44 -9.27 -3.45
C LYS A 79 -8.35 -7.76 -3.24
N VAL A 80 -7.81 -7.02 -4.19
CA VAL A 80 -7.71 -5.56 -4.09
C VAL A 80 -9.02 -4.92 -4.52
N LEU A 81 -9.70 -4.29 -3.57
CA LEU A 81 -11.01 -3.68 -3.77
C LEU A 81 -10.93 -2.17 -3.63
N LYS A 82 -11.66 -1.45 -4.49
CA LYS A 82 -11.89 -0.01 -4.33
C LYS A 82 -13.23 0.20 -3.63
N LEU A 83 -13.20 0.84 -2.46
CA LEU A 83 -14.35 1.09 -1.62
C LEU A 83 -14.59 2.60 -1.47
N ASP A 84 -15.86 3.00 -1.43
CA ASP A 84 -16.21 4.32 -0.92
C ASP A 84 -16.13 4.37 0.61
N ARG A 85 -16.30 5.55 1.20
CA ARG A 85 -16.22 5.74 2.65
C ARG A 85 -17.16 4.81 3.43
N ALA A 86 -18.41 4.68 2.98
CA ALA A 86 -19.39 3.86 3.69
C ALA A 86 -19.01 2.38 3.64
N SER A 87 -18.64 1.90 2.45
CA SER A 87 -18.24 0.51 2.22
C SER A 87 -16.93 0.17 2.93
N PHE A 88 -15.99 1.11 3.04
CA PHE A 88 -14.75 0.95 3.81
C PHE A 88 -15.01 0.75 5.30
N ILE A 89 -15.89 1.55 5.90
CA ILE A 89 -16.27 1.38 7.31
C ILE A 89 -17.02 0.07 7.52
N SER A 90 -17.96 -0.29 6.63
CA SER A 90 -18.64 -1.58 6.70
C SER A 90 -17.66 -2.74 6.59
N TRP A 91 -16.70 -2.69 5.66
CA TRP A 91 -15.63 -3.69 5.51
C TRP A 91 -14.82 -3.86 6.80
N ALA A 92 -14.44 -2.75 7.46
CA ALA A 92 -13.70 -2.81 8.70
C ALA A 92 -14.52 -3.47 9.83
N ILE A 93 -15.78 -3.07 10.00
CA ILE A 93 -16.68 -3.62 11.02
C ILE A 93 -16.94 -5.11 10.78
N ASP A 94 -17.31 -5.48 9.54
CA ASP A 94 -17.67 -6.86 9.19
C ASP A 94 -16.51 -7.83 9.38
N LYS A 95 -15.26 -7.34 9.25
CA LYS A 95 -14.04 -8.13 9.42
C LYS A 95 -13.41 -8.02 10.81
N GLY A 96 -13.98 -7.24 11.73
CA GLY A 96 -13.41 -7.02 13.06
C GLY A 96 -12.03 -6.35 13.02
N ILE A 97 -11.84 -5.44 12.06
CA ILE A 97 -10.60 -4.68 11.86
C ILE A 97 -10.61 -3.46 12.79
N GLU A 98 -9.60 -3.37 13.66
CA GLU A 98 -9.44 -2.25 14.59
C GLU A 98 -8.48 -1.19 14.03
N LEU A 99 -7.46 -1.64 13.29
CA LEU A 99 -6.46 -0.76 12.68
C LEU A 99 -6.28 -1.15 11.21
N VAL A 100 -5.90 -0.17 10.39
CA VAL A 100 -5.41 -0.43 9.02
C VAL A 100 -3.96 -0.03 8.92
N GLU A 101 -3.19 -0.83 8.20
CA GLU A 101 -1.82 -0.54 7.80
C GLU A 101 -1.81 -0.19 6.31
N SER A 102 -1.16 0.91 5.95
CA SER A 102 -0.97 1.30 4.56
C SER A 102 0.37 0.84 4.01
N ASP A 103 0.40 0.43 2.75
CA ASP A 103 1.65 0.04 2.09
C ASP A 103 2.49 1.25 1.61
N ILE A 104 1.84 2.38 1.35
CA ILE A 104 2.43 3.70 1.13
C ILE A 104 1.82 4.72 2.10
N TYR A 105 2.07 6.02 1.91
CA TYR A 105 1.63 7.03 2.87
C TYR A 105 0.11 6.99 3.05
N ILE A 106 -0.36 6.85 4.30
CA ILE A 106 -1.76 6.47 4.58
C ILE A 106 -2.82 7.45 4.09
N PHE A 107 -2.47 8.73 3.97
CA PHE A 107 -3.37 9.76 3.47
C PHE A 107 -3.38 9.86 1.94
N ASP A 108 -2.47 9.16 1.25
CA ASP A 108 -2.54 9.05 -0.21
C ASP A 108 -3.75 8.18 -0.60
N GLU A 109 -4.63 8.70 -1.45
CA GLU A 109 -5.87 8.00 -1.85
C GLU A 109 -5.63 6.67 -2.56
N ASP A 110 -4.42 6.46 -3.06
CA ASP A 110 -4.00 5.30 -3.82
C ASP A 110 -3.10 4.33 -3.02
N ALA A 111 -3.00 4.55 -1.71
CA ALA A 111 -2.53 3.57 -0.75
C ALA A 111 -3.50 2.40 -0.65
N ILE A 112 -2.96 1.17 -0.65
CA ILE A 112 -3.71 -0.06 -0.40
C ILE A 112 -3.59 -0.38 1.09
N LEU A 113 -4.74 -0.53 1.73
CA LEU A 113 -4.85 -0.75 3.16
C LEU A 113 -5.04 -2.23 3.46
N LYS A 114 -4.28 -2.75 4.41
CA LYS A 114 -4.49 -4.06 5.02
C LYS A 114 -5.14 -3.89 6.39
N GLY A 115 -6.15 -4.70 6.69
CA GLY A 115 -6.78 -4.71 8.01
C GLY A 115 -5.95 -5.48 9.03
N ILE A 116 -5.83 -4.93 10.24
CA ILE A 116 -5.29 -5.57 11.44
C ILE A 116 -6.45 -5.78 12.41
N ARG A 117 -6.69 -7.03 12.78
CA ARG A 117 -7.81 -7.40 13.66
C ARG A 117 -7.46 -7.14 15.12
N LEU A 118 -8.49 -6.94 15.95
CA LEU A 118 -8.32 -6.67 17.38
C LEU A 118 -7.41 -7.69 18.09
N GLU A 119 -7.54 -8.97 17.77
CA GLU A 119 -6.73 -10.05 18.35
C GLU A 119 -5.22 -9.89 18.07
N GLU A 120 -4.88 -9.33 16.91
CA GLU A 120 -3.50 -9.03 16.49
C GLU A 120 -2.99 -7.76 17.18
N VAL A 121 -3.87 -6.76 17.34
CA VAL A 121 -3.55 -5.51 18.06
C VAL A 121 -3.33 -5.74 19.55
N GLU A 122 -4.05 -6.66 20.18
CA GLU A 122 -3.84 -6.98 21.59
C GLU A 122 -2.54 -7.75 21.83
N ALA A 123 -2.05 -8.48 20.82
CA ALA A 123 -0.79 -9.22 20.88
C ALA A 123 0.44 -8.34 20.65
N GLU A 124 0.30 -7.26 19.89
CA GLU A 124 1.38 -6.34 19.51
C GLU A 124 1.06 -4.92 19.97
N SER A 125 1.94 -4.29 20.76
CA SER A 125 1.75 -2.91 21.19
C SER A 125 1.99 -1.92 20.04
N PHE A 126 1.01 -1.77 19.15
CA PHE A 126 1.06 -0.84 18.02
C PHE A 126 1.06 0.61 18.51
N GLU A 127 2.19 1.30 18.39
CA GLU A 127 2.27 2.75 18.59
C GLU A 127 1.84 3.47 17.30
N VAL A 128 0.53 3.71 17.16
CA VAL A 128 -0.06 4.35 15.97
C VAL A 128 0.65 5.67 15.60
N GLU A 129 0.94 6.50 16.60
CA GLU A 129 1.54 7.84 16.41
C GLU A 129 3.01 7.81 15.98
N SER A 130 3.77 6.76 16.30
CA SER A 130 5.20 6.68 15.94
C SER A 130 5.42 6.33 14.46
N THR A 131 4.36 5.93 13.76
CA THR A 131 4.43 5.58 12.33
C THR A 131 4.17 6.76 11.40
N TRP A 132 3.64 7.90 11.88
CA TRP A 132 3.19 8.99 10.99
C TRP A 132 4.32 9.77 10.32
N ASP A 133 5.52 9.70 10.88
CA ASP A 133 6.72 10.26 10.28
C ASP A 133 7.27 9.38 9.15
N GLU A 134 6.67 8.22 8.85
CA GLU A 134 7.02 7.34 7.73
C GLU A 134 6.10 7.57 6.51
N LEU A 135 6.57 7.25 5.30
CA LEU A 135 5.76 7.25 4.07
C LEU A 135 5.25 5.84 3.71
N ILE A 136 5.50 4.83 4.54
CA ILE A 136 5.03 3.46 4.35
C ILE A 136 4.67 2.87 5.71
N HIS A 137 3.83 1.85 5.74
CA HIS A 137 3.46 1.11 6.96
C HIS A 137 2.94 2.01 8.08
N ASN A 138 2.24 3.08 7.69
CA ASN A 138 1.53 3.89 8.66
C ASN A 138 0.32 3.11 9.14
N VAL A 139 0.05 3.17 10.43
CA VAL A 139 -1.13 2.56 11.03
C VAL A 139 -2.14 3.65 11.35
N HIS A 140 -3.42 3.37 11.15
CA HIS A 140 -4.49 4.30 11.51
C HIS A 140 -5.80 3.59 11.84
N LYS A 141 -6.66 4.27 12.59
CA LYS A 141 -8.03 3.82 12.84
C LYS A 141 -8.91 4.05 11.60
N PRO A 142 -9.71 3.06 11.15
CA PRO A 142 -10.59 3.20 9.99
C PRO A 142 -11.54 4.41 10.07
N GLU A 143 -12.19 4.61 11.20
CA GLU A 143 -13.16 5.69 11.41
C GLU A 143 -12.56 7.09 11.38
N GLU A 144 -11.31 7.22 11.84
CA GLU A 144 -10.58 8.48 11.78
C GLU A 144 -10.07 8.73 10.36
N LEU A 145 -9.47 7.72 9.71
CA LEU A 145 -8.96 7.83 8.34
C LEU A 145 -10.08 8.12 7.33
N ALA A 146 -11.28 7.60 7.60
CA ALA A 146 -12.47 7.85 6.80
C ALA A 146 -12.83 9.34 6.68
N LYS A 147 -12.40 10.19 7.62
CA LYS A 147 -12.68 11.63 7.60
C LYS A 147 -11.88 12.36 6.52
N ASP A 148 -10.68 11.86 6.22
CA ASP A 148 -9.68 12.55 5.40
C ASP A 148 -9.65 12.11 3.93
N ARG A 149 -10.21 10.92 3.60
CA ARG A 149 -10.20 10.36 2.24
C ARG A 149 -11.60 10.18 1.66
N ALA A 150 -11.71 10.26 0.32
CA ALA A 150 -12.96 10.05 -0.41
C ALA A 150 -13.21 8.57 -0.75
N PHE A 151 -12.15 7.83 -1.05
CA PHE A 151 -12.19 6.40 -1.34
C PHE A 151 -10.94 5.68 -0.82
N PHE A 152 -11.03 4.37 -0.78
CA PHE A 152 -10.04 3.48 -0.16
C PHE A 152 -9.76 2.33 -1.10
N TRP A 153 -8.48 1.97 -1.24
CA TRP A 153 -8.10 0.67 -1.75
C TRP A 153 -7.82 -0.22 -0.56
N VAL A 154 -8.42 -1.40 -0.52
CA VAL A 154 -8.20 -2.37 0.57
C VAL A 154 -7.77 -3.70 -0.01
N LEU A 155 -6.94 -4.41 0.75
CA LEU A 155 -6.62 -5.80 0.49
C LEU A 155 -7.55 -6.70 1.32
N ASP A 156 -8.43 -7.41 0.63
CA ASP A 156 -9.45 -8.26 1.25
C ASP A 156 -8.92 -9.69 1.48
N GLU A 157 -8.17 -9.90 2.57
CA GLU A 157 -7.64 -11.22 2.96
C GLU A 157 -8.65 -12.13 3.67
#